data_AF-A0A0N1GB68-F1
#
_entry.id   AF-A0A0N1GB68-F1
#
_cell.length_a   1.000
_cell.length_b   1.000
_cell.length_c   1.000
_cell.angle_alpha   90.00
_cell.angle_beta   90.00
_cell.angle_gamma   90.00
#
_symmetry.space_group_name_H-M   'P 1'
#
loop_
_entity.id
_entity.type
_entity.pdbx_description
1 polymer ?
#
loop_
_entity_poly.entity_id
_entity_poly.type
_entity_poly.pdbx_seq_one_letter_code
_entity_poly.pdbx_strand_id
1 'polypeptide(L)'
;MESVALAHHASMWAKRVTRVTGSEVDAIALDAFEPVKEVKGLADTWWRASDSLVAMYTGEAECLSAPQCRTALIYSGLNKWGLYGGVKDESK
;
A
#
# COMPACT_ATOMS: atom_id res chain seq x y z
N MET A 1 9.13 -5.95 9.67
CA MET A 1 9.62 -6.39 8.34
C MET A 1 8.49 -6.84 7.40
N GLU A 2 7.29 -7.14 7.90
CA GLU A 2 6.16 -7.67 7.12
C GLU A 2 5.67 -6.73 6.00
N SER A 3 5.68 -5.41 6.22
CA SER A 3 5.28 -4.44 5.20
C SER A 3 6.19 -4.43 3.96
N VAL A 4 7.50 -4.62 4.13
CA VAL A 4 8.45 -4.67 3.00
C VAL A 4 8.29 -5.98 2.24
N ALA A 5 8.03 -7.09 2.93
CA ALA A 5 7.74 -8.37 2.29
C ALA A 5 6.45 -8.29 1.46
N LEU A 6 5.40 -7.65 1.99
CA LEU A 6 4.16 -7.44 1.26
C LEU A 6 4.35 -6.51 0.04
N ALA A 7 5.11 -5.42 0.19
CA ALA A 7 5.42 -4.50 -0.91
C ALA A 7 6.21 -5.17 -2.02
N HIS A 8 7.21 -5.96 -1.65
CA HIS A 8 8.00 -6.72 -2.62
C HIS A 8 7.12 -7.75 -3.33
N HIS A 9 6.31 -8.51 -2.59
CA HIS A 9 5.42 -9.49 -3.18
C HIS A 9 4.38 -8.84 -4.09
N ALA A 10 3.71 -7.79 -3.65
CA ALA A 10 2.79 -7.01 -4.48
C ALA A 10 3.48 -6.48 -5.74
N SER A 11 4.74 -6.00 -5.64
CA SER A 11 5.50 -5.55 -6.80
C SER A 11 5.82 -6.64 -7.81
N MET A 12 5.98 -7.90 -7.37
CA MET A 12 6.24 -9.02 -8.28
C MET A 12 4.99 -9.43 -9.07
N TRP A 13 3.80 -9.27 -8.47
CA TRP A 13 2.53 -9.71 -9.07
C TRP A 13 1.72 -8.58 -9.71
N ALA A 14 2.00 -7.33 -9.36
CA ALA A 14 1.31 -6.18 -9.94
C ALA A 14 1.65 -6.05 -11.41
N LYS A 15 0.63 -5.85 -12.25
CA LYS A 15 0.83 -5.49 -13.66
C LYS A 15 1.38 -4.08 -13.81
N ARG A 16 1.09 -3.20 -12.85
CA ARG A 16 1.54 -1.81 -12.85
C ARG A 16 1.80 -1.34 -11.43
N VAL A 17 2.92 -0.66 -11.23
CA VAL A 17 3.26 0.03 -9.98
C VAL A 17 3.38 1.52 -10.28
N THR A 18 2.52 2.31 -9.66
CA THR A 18 2.50 3.77 -9.79
C THR A 18 3.02 4.37 -8.50
N ARG A 19 4.02 5.24 -8.59
CA ARG A 19 4.53 6.00 -7.44
C ARG A 19 4.00 7.42 -7.51
N VAL A 20 3.34 7.84 -6.45
CA VAL A 20 2.79 9.18 -6.26
C VAL A 20 3.53 9.82 -5.08
N THR A 21 3.91 11.09 -5.19
CA THR A 21 4.68 11.79 -4.16
C THR A 21 4.15 13.19 -3.91
N GLY A 22 4.35 13.70 -2.70
CA GLY A 22 3.96 15.05 -2.31
C GLY A 22 2.45 15.25 -2.30
N SER A 23 1.98 16.41 -2.78
CA SER A 23 0.58 16.81 -2.71
C SER A 23 -0.36 15.90 -3.51
N GLU A 24 0.13 15.20 -4.53
CA GLU A 24 -0.68 14.25 -5.29
C GLU A 24 -1.11 13.03 -4.46
N VAL A 25 -0.42 12.75 -3.34
CA VAL A 25 -0.82 11.70 -2.40
C VAL A 25 -2.16 12.03 -1.75
N ASP A 26 -2.44 13.31 -1.50
CA ASP A 26 -3.71 13.78 -0.93
C ASP A 26 -4.88 13.66 -1.93
N ALA A 27 -4.57 13.68 -3.23
CA ALA A 27 -5.55 13.49 -4.29
C ALA A 27 -5.96 12.01 -4.48
N ILE A 28 -5.31 11.06 -3.79
CA ILE A 28 -5.69 9.65 -3.84
C ILE A 28 -6.99 9.48 -3.02
N ALA A 29 -8.09 9.19 -3.72
CA ALA A 29 -9.37 8.91 -3.10
C ALA A 29 -9.36 7.55 -2.37
N LEU A 30 -8.83 7.53 -1.15
CA LEU A 30 -8.73 6.34 -0.29
C LEU A 30 -10.08 5.91 0.32
N ASP A 31 -11.12 6.72 0.17
CA ASP A 31 -12.47 6.48 0.72
C ASP A 31 -13.11 5.17 0.19
N ALA A 32 -12.73 4.75 -1.01
CA ALA A 32 -13.19 3.52 -1.64
C ALA A 32 -12.32 2.28 -1.29
N PHE A 33 -11.30 2.43 -0.45
CA PHE A 33 -10.36 1.37 -0.13
C PHE A 33 -10.48 0.93 1.34
N GLU A 34 -10.34 -0.36 1.59
CA GLU A 34 -10.36 -0.91 2.95
C GLU A 34 -8.96 -0.83 3.60
N PRO A 35 -8.83 -0.24 4.80
CA PRO A 35 -7.54 -0.15 5.50
C PRO A 35 -7.08 -1.52 6.00
N VAL A 36 -5.88 -1.94 5.58
CA VAL A 36 -5.25 -3.20 5.98
C VAL A 36 -4.51 -2.99 7.30
N LYS A 37 -5.21 -3.22 8.42
CA LYS A 37 -4.67 -3.04 9.79
C LYS A 37 -3.65 -4.11 10.21
N GLU A 38 -3.57 -5.22 9.46
CA GLU A 38 -2.68 -6.35 9.76
C GLU A 38 -1.20 -6.01 9.54
N VAL A 39 -0.91 -4.97 8.75
CA VAL A 39 0.47 -4.60 8.40
C VAL A 39 0.92 -3.43 9.28
N LYS A 40 1.48 -3.74 10.45
CA LYS A 40 2.24 -2.77 11.26
C LYS A 40 3.70 -2.77 10.82
N GLY A 41 4.05 -1.93 9.85
CA GLY A 41 5.44 -1.79 9.37
C GLY A 41 5.74 -0.40 8.83
N LEU A 42 6.91 -0.22 8.19
CA LEU A 42 7.47 1.06 7.75
C LEU A 42 6.57 1.95 6.86
N ALA A 43 5.50 1.39 6.27
CA ALA A 43 4.39 2.16 5.73
C ALA A 43 3.34 2.28 6.82
N ASP A 44 3.08 3.51 7.27
CA ASP A 44 2.13 3.81 8.33
C ASP A 44 0.74 3.25 8.07
N THR A 45 0.37 3.06 6.80
CA THR A 45 -0.95 2.54 6.46
C THR A 45 -0.98 1.88 5.07
N TRP A 46 -1.74 0.81 4.98
CA TRP A 46 -2.02 0.06 3.75
C TRP A 46 -3.50 0.09 3.46
N TRP A 47 -3.86 0.14 2.19
CA TRP A 47 -5.24 0.11 1.71
C TRP A 47 -5.40 -0.91 0.61
N ARG A 48 -6.53 -1.60 0.61
CA ARG A 48 -6.86 -2.62 -0.37
C ARG A 48 -8.15 -2.27 -1.11
N ALA A 49 -8.11 -2.40 -2.43
CA ALA A 49 -9.26 -2.40 -3.30
C ALA A 49 -9.40 -3.77 -4.00
N SER A 50 -10.41 -3.90 -4.85
CA SER A 50 -10.79 -5.17 -5.49
C SER A 50 -9.68 -5.83 -6.32
N ASP A 51 -8.75 -5.05 -6.90
CA ASP A 51 -7.61 -5.51 -7.72
C ASP A 51 -6.34 -4.65 -7.48
N SER A 52 -6.40 -3.74 -6.51
CA SER A 52 -5.31 -2.79 -6.26
C SER A 52 -4.94 -2.75 -4.79
N LEU A 53 -3.67 -2.46 -4.52
CA LEU A 53 -3.12 -2.32 -3.19
C LEU A 53 -2.38 -0.98 -3.14
N VAL A 54 -2.64 -0.17 -2.12
CA VAL A 54 -2.00 1.14 -1.94
C VAL A 54 -1.22 1.11 -0.64
N ALA A 55 0.08 1.38 -0.73
CA ALA A 55 0.95 1.56 0.42
C ALA A 55 1.30 3.05 0.55
N MET A 56 0.97 3.67 1.68
CA MET A 56 1.32 5.07 1.94
C MET A 56 2.39 5.14 3.02
N TYR A 57 3.44 5.90 2.72
CA TYR A 57 4.58 6.15 3.58
C TYR A 57 4.47 7.59 4.05
N THR A 58 4.01 7.77 5.29
CA THR A 58 3.86 9.11 5.91
C THR A 58 4.79 9.33 7.10
N GLY A 59 5.37 8.28 7.69
CA GLY A 59 6.05 8.33 8.98
C GLY A 59 7.30 9.21 8.97
N GLU A 60 8.10 9.17 7.91
CA GLU A 60 9.23 10.09 7.75
C GLU A 60 8.75 11.52 7.46
N ALA A 61 7.68 11.69 6.68
CA ALA A 61 7.12 13.00 6.37
C ALA A 61 6.50 13.70 7.59
N GLU A 62 5.88 12.95 8.51
CA GLU A 62 5.36 13.48 9.77
C GLU A 62 6.48 13.78 10.77
N CYS A 63 7.49 12.90 10.86
CA CYS A 63 8.66 13.14 11.70
C CYS A 63 9.45 14.39 11.26
N LEU A 64 9.52 14.64 9.95
CA LEU A 64 10.19 15.80 9.35
C LEU A 64 9.26 17.03 9.15
N SER A 65 7.97 16.94 9.50
CA SER A 65 6.95 17.97 9.17
C SER A 65 7.01 18.46 7.71
N ALA A 66 7.29 17.51 6.81
CA ALA A 66 7.47 17.75 5.38
C ALA A 66 6.38 17.00 4.62
N PRO A 67 5.14 17.54 4.52
CA PRO A 67 4.04 16.88 3.80
C PRO A 67 4.36 16.60 2.33
N GLN A 68 5.31 17.34 1.74
CA GLN A 68 5.86 17.09 0.41
C GLN A 68 6.66 15.78 0.28
N CYS A 69 7.11 15.19 1.40
CA CYS A 69 7.85 13.93 1.41
C CYS A 69 6.93 12.70 1.52
N ARG A 70 5.60 12.91 1.61
CA ARG A 70 4.64 11.80 1.58
C ARG A 70 4.78 11.05 0.26
N THR A 71 4.80 9.73 0.33
CA THR A 71 4.90 8.87 -0.85
C THR A 71 3.84 7.80 -0.78
N ALA A 72 3.13 7.58 -1.88
CA ALA A 72 2.21 6.47 -2.05
C ALA A 72 2.65 5.59 -3.22
N LEU A 73 2.57 4.27 -3.02
CA LEU A 73 2.77 3.27 -4.06
C LEU A 73 1.44 2.57 -4.32
N ILE A 74 0.97 2.65 -5.56
CA ILE A 74 -0.26 2.03 -6.04
C ILE A 74 0.12 0.84 -6.91
N TYR A 75 -0.15 -0.36 -6.41
CA TYR A 75 -0.01 -1.62 -7.12
C TYR A 75 -1.35 -1.97 -7.75
N SER A 76 -1.42 -2.12 -9.07
CA SER A 76 -2.65 -2.41 -9.81
C SER A 76 -2.51 -3.67 -10.65
N GLY A 77 -3.63 -4.35 -10.94
CA GLY A 77 -3.64 -5.62 -11.66
C GLY A 77 -3.29 -6.80 -10.77
N LEU A 78 -3.52 -6.69 -9.45
CA LEU A 78 -3.23 -7.73 -8.50
C LEU A 78 -4.36 -8.75 -8.47
N ASN A 79 -4.02 -10.00 -8.78
CA ASN A 79 -4.91 -11.13 -8.52
C ASN A 79 -5.10 -11.33 -7.00
N LYS A 80 -6.07 -12.19 -6.64
CA LYS A 80 -6.36 -12.52 -5.23
C LYS A 80 -5.10 -12.91 -4.44
N TRP A 81 -4.15 -13.62 -5.04
CA TRP A 81 -2.90 -14.01 -4.37
C TRP A 81 -1.97 -12.83 -4.07
N GLY A 82 -1.86 -11.88 -5.00
CA GLY A 82 -1.08 -10.65 -4.84
C GLY A 82 -1.68 -9.71 -3.79
N LEU A 83 -3.01 -9.69 -3.67
CA LEU A 83 -3.69 -8.88 -2.65
C LEU A 83 -3.38 -9.37 -1.23
N TYR A 84 -3.45 -10.68 -0.98
CA TYR A 84 -3.24 -11.28 0.35
C TYR A 84 -1.78 -11.59 0.69
N GLY A 85 -0.81 -11.15 -0.10
CA GLY A 85 0.60 -11.36 0.26
C GLY A 85 1.03 -12.83 0.32
N GLY A 86 0.29 -13.73 -0.34
CA GLY A 86 0.54 -15.17 -0.26
C GLY A 86 0.00 -15.86 1.00
N VAL A 87 -0.70 -15.16 1.89
CA VAL A 87 -1.44 -15.81 2.99
C VAL A 87 -2.71 -16.39 2.38
N LYS A 88 -2.82 -17.72 2.36
CA LYS A 88 -4.10 -18.37 2.04
C LYS A 88 -5.12 -17.85 3.04
N ASP A 89 -6.27 -17.43 2.52
CA ASP A 89 -7.49 -17.30 3.30
C ASP A 89 -7.71 -18.65 4.00
N GLU A 90 -7.29 -18.77 5.26
CA GLU A 90 -7.66 -19.89 6.13
C GLU A 90 -9.06 -19.63 6.67
N SER A 91 -10.03 -19.48 5.77
CA SER A 91 -11.43 -19.70 6.14
C SER A 91 -11.72 -21.19 5.96
N LYS A 92 -11.59 -21.95 7.05
CA LYS A 92 -12.23 -23.26 7.19
C LYS A 92 -13.18 -23.22 8.37
#